data_AF-A0A1G2YDC3-F1
#
_entry.id   AF-A0A1G2YDC3-F1
#
_cell.length_a   1.000
_cell.length_b   1.000
_cell.length_c   1.000
_cell.angle_alpha   90.00
_cell.angle_beta   90.00
_cell.angle_gamma   90.00
#
_symmetry.space_group_name_H-M   'P 1'
#
loop_
_entity.id
_entity.type
_entity.pdbx_description
1 polymer ?
#
loop_
_entity_poly.entity_id
_entity_poly.type
_entity_poly.pdbx_seq_one_letter_code
_entity_poly.pdbx_strand_id
1 'polypeptide(L)'
;METLKLLYEYFPTAVFTGKCLVFISEDWRVELTEHKDSDFSKSSREPSVIRVRIFKKALNGEFVPGHYEDFQLASMGELAEQIEKYVQLAVGANLRENIE
;
A
#
# COMPACT_ATOMS: atom_id res chain seq x y z
N MET A 1 10.40 -5.18 6.49
CA MET A 1 10.73 -3.78 6.18
C MET A 1 11.47 -3.62 4.85
N GLU A 2 12.07 -4.66 4.27
CA GLU A 2 12.65 -4.58 2.92
C GLU A 2 11.56 -4.46 1.85
N THR A 3 10.44 -5.17 2.01
CA THR A 3 9.33 -5.18 1.05
C THR A 3 8.69 -3.80 0.86
N LEU A 4 8.40 -3.07 1.95
CA LEU A 4 7.90 -1.68 1.88
C LEU A 4 8.88 -0.75 1.18
N LYS A 5 10.18 -0.86 1.45
CA LYS A 5 11.19 -0.01 0.80
C LYS A 5 11.27 -0.27 -0.70
N LEU A 6 11.13 -1.52 -1.11
CA LEU A 6 11.08 -1.89 -2.53
C LEU A 6 9.81 -1.33 -3.17
N LEU A 7 8.64 -1.49 -2.53
CA LEU A 7 7.38 -0.91 -3.01
C LEU A 7 7.44 0.62 -3.14
N TYR A 8 8.21 1.31 -2.30
CA TYR A 8 8.41 2.76 -2.42
C TYR A 8 9.02 3.16 -3.78
N GLU A 9 9.93 2.34 -4.33
CA GLU A 9 10.53 2.59 -5.64
C GLU A 9 9.52 2.42 -6.80
N TYR A 10 8.47 1.61 -6.61
CA TYR A 10 7.39 1.46 -7.58
C TYR A 10 6.37 2.61 -7.51
N PHE A 11 6.36 3.34 -6.40
CA PHE A 11 5.32 4.30 -6.06
C PHE A 11 5.93 5.65 -5.64
N PRO A 12 6.43 6.45 -6.60
CA PRO A 12 7.16 7.68 -6.32
C PRO A 12 6.31 8.75 -5.61
N THR A 13 4.99 8.69 -5.76
CA THR A 13 4.02 9.59 -5.12
C THR A 13 3.73 9.22 -3.67
N ALA A 14 4.22 8.07 -3.20
CA ALA A 14 4.08 7.64 -1.82
C ALA A 14 5.02 8.40 -0.89
N VAL A 15 4.67 8.50 0.39
CA VAL A 15 5.53 9.01 1.46
C VAL A 15 5.84 7.86 2.41
N PHE A 16 7.12 7.55 2.58
CA PHE A 16 7.56 6.55 3.55
C PHE A 16 7.67 7.19 4.95
N THR A 17 6.85 6.74 5.88
CA THR A 17 6.79 7.27 7.26
C THR A 17 7.72 6.55 8.24
N GLY A 18 8.57 5.64 7.75
CA GLY A 18 9.39 4.75 8.57
C GLY A 18 8.72 3.44 8.99
N LYS A 19 7.37 3.38 8.94
CA LYS A 19 6.57 2.20 9.34
C LYS A 19 5.52 1.80 8.31
N CYS A 20 5.04 2.74 7.52
CA CYS A 20 4.10 2.50 6.42
C CYS A 20 4.37 3.46 5.25
N LEU A 21 3.92 3.05 4.08
CA LEU A 21 3.85 3.89 2.88
C LEU A 21 2.49 4.56 2.81
N VAL A 22 2.44 5.87 2.66
CA VAL A 22 1.19 6.63 2.64
C VAL A 22 1.09 7.44 1.36
N PHE A 23 -0.05 7.36 0.69
CA PHE A 23 -0.42 8.18 -0.45
C PHE A 23 -1.54 9.09 -0.04
N ILE A 24 -1.49 10.36 -0.44
CA ILE A 24 -2.56 11.31 -0.17
C ILE A 24 -2.86 12.04 -1.49
N SER A 25 -4.11 11.98 -1.89
CA SER A 25 -4.70 12.75 -2.97
C SER A 25 -5.77 13.68 -2.40
N GLU A 26 -6.41 14.48 -3.25
CA GLU A 26 -7.42 15.47 -2.82
C GLU A 26 -8.56 14.85 -2.00
N ASP A 27 -9.06 13.70 -2.45
CA ASP A 27 -10.22 12.99 -1.86
C ASP A 27 -9.86 11.68 -1.16
N TRP A 28 -8.61 11.21 -1.29
CA TRP A 28 -8.24 9.85 -0.89
C TRP A 28 -6.94 9.82 -0.11
N ARG A 29 -6.86 8.91 0.85
CA ARG A 29 -5.63 8.53 1.52
C ARG A 29 -5.48 7.02 1.43
N VAL A 30 -4.30 6.56 1.03
CA VAL A 30 -4.00 5.13 0.96
C VAL A 30 -2.82 4.83 1.86
N GLU A 31 -2.92 3.81 2.69
CA GLU A 31 -1.86 3.38 3.59
C GLU A 31 -1.48 1.92 3.34
N LEU A 32 -0.20 1.67 3.12
CA LEU A 32 0.40 0.35 2.96
C LEU A 32 1.19 0.03 4.21
N THR A 33 0.81 -1.06 4.87
CA THR A 33 1.47 -1.55 6.09
C THR A 33 1.98 -2.96 5.87
N GLU A 34 3.26 -3.20 6.18
CA GLU A 34 3.84 -4.53 6.17
C GLU A 34 3.62 -5.19 7.53
N HIS A 35 2.88 -6.30 7.52
CA HIS A 35 2.76 -7.22 8.64
C HIS A 35 3.75 -8.36 8.39
N LYS A 36 4.80 -8.43 9.21
CA LYS A 36 5.58 -9.67 9.36
C LYS A 36 4.92 -10.48 10.46
N ASP A 37 4.57 -11.72 10.12
CA ASP A 37 4.18 -12.70 11.13
C ASP A 37 5.34 -12.77 12.13
N SER A 38 5.06 -12.45 13.40
CA SER A 38 6.08 -12.37 14.45
C SER A 38 6.50 -13.75 14.97
N ASP A 39 6.05 -14.81 14.30
CA ASP A 39 6.34 -16.19 14.65
C ASP A 39 7.73 -16.57 14.15
N PHE A 40 8.74 -16.20 14.95
CA PHE A 40 10.14 -16.62 14.79
C PHE A 40 10.33 -18.15 14.79
N SER A 41 9.29 -18.92 15.14
CA SER A 41 9.30 -20.38 15.22
C SER A 41 9.15 -21.08 13.88
N LYS A 42 8.70 -20.39 12.82
CA LYS A 42 8.47 -21.00 11.51
C LYS A 42 9.67 -20.80 10.59
N SER A 43 10.36 -21.89 10.28
CA SER A 43 11.48 -21.96 9.33
C SER A 43 11.09 -21.75 7.86
N SER A 44 9.86 -21.29 7.60
CA SER A 44 9.33 -21.08 6.26
C SER A 44 9.46 -19.61 5.88
N ARG A 45 10.08 -19.38 4.72
CA ARG A 45 10.31 -18.08 4.09
C ARG A 45 8.99 -17.54 3.50
N GLU A 46 7.96 -17.40 4.34
CA GLU A 46 6.65 -16.91 3.92
C GLU A 46 6.77 -15.43 3.56
N PRO A 47 6.18 -14.98 2.43
CA PRO A 47 6.25 -13.59 2.01
C PRO A 47 5.54 -12.68 3.01
N SER A 48 6.08 -11.49 3.25
CA SER A 48 5.44 -10.50 4.14
C SER A 48 4.04 -10.14 3.63
N VAL A 49 3.08 -10.00 4.55
CA VAL A 49 1.74 -9.54 4.22
C VAL A 49 1.75 -8.02 4.11
N ILE A 50 1.29 -7.48 2.98
CA ILE A 50 1.11 -6.05 2.77
C ILE A 50 -0.38 -5.74 2.82
N ARG A 51 -0.80 -5.03 3.86
CA ARG A 51 -2.16 -4.53 4.00
C ARG A 51 -2.27 -3.16 3.37
N VAL A 52 -3.20 -3.00 2.43
CA VAL A 52 -3.55 -1.73 1.79
C VAL A 52 -4.85 -1.24 2.40
N ARG A 53 -4.88 -0.02 2.94
CA ARG A 53 -6.07 0.64 3.49
C ARG A 53 -6.38 1.88 2.69
N ILE A 54 -7.61 2.03 2.26
CA ILE A 54 -8.10 3.16 1.47
C ILE A 54 -9.09 3.92 2.32
N PHE A 55 -8.83 5.21 2.47
CA PHE A 55 -9.63 6.15 3.21
C PHE A 55 -10.18 7.20 2.25
N LYS A 56 -11.46 7.53 2.42
CA LYS A 56 -12.11 8.59 1.66
C LYS A 56 -12.27 9.83 2.53
N LYS A 57 -11.97 10.99 1.97
CA LYS A 57 -12.19 12.27 2.63
C LYS A 57 -13.68 12.54 2.75
N ALA A 58 -14.16 12.76 3.96
CA ALA A 58 -15.51 13.19 4.25
C ALA A 58 -15.64 14.71 4.10
N LEU A 59 -16.87 15.21 4.04
CA LEU A 59 -17.19 16.64 3.87
C LEU A 59 -16.63 17.51 5.01
N ASN A 60 -16.33 16.92 6.16
CA ASN A 60 -15.70 17.58 7.31
C ASN A 60 -14.17 17.66 7.19
N GLY A 61 -13.57 17.15 6.11
CA GLY A 61 -12.13 17.10 5.88
C GLY A 61 -11.40 15.92 6.51
N GLU A 62 -12.09 15.04 7.25
CA GLU A 62 -11.50 13.85 7.86
C GLU A 62 -11.45 12.67 6.87
N PHE A 63 -10.40 11.86 6.96
CA PHE A 63 -10.27 10.63 6.17
C PHE A 63 -10.94 9.46 6.90
N VAL A 64 -12.04 8.97 6.33
CA VAL A 64 -12.83 7.86 6.87
C VAL A 64 -12.34 6.56 6.24
N PRO A 65 -12.08 5.50 7.02
CA PRO A 65 -11.69 4.20 6.47
C PRO A 65 -12.83 3.64 5.61
N GLY A 66 -12.49 3.25 4.38
CA GLY A 66 -13.43 2.62 3.45
C GLY A 66 -13.11 1.13 3.28
N HIS A 67 -12.15 0.85 2.40
CA HIS A 67 -11.80 -0.51 2.01
C HIS A 67 -10.39 -0.87 2.46
N TYR A 68 -10.15 -2.13 2.75
CA TYR A 68 -8.81 -2.65 2.93
C TYR A 68 -8.68 -4.02 2.28
N GLU A 69 -7.47 -4.35 1.84
CA GLU A 69 -7.14 -5.64 1.23
C GLU A 69 -5.75 -6.08 1.67
N ASP A 70 -5.59 -7.37 1.89
CA ASP A 70 -4.34 -7.99 2.34
C ASP A 70 -3.68 -8.76 1.18
N PHE A 71 -2.47 -8.34 0.80
CA PHE A 71 -1.70 -8.99 -0.26
C PHE A 71 -0.54 -9.78 0.32
N GLN A 72 -0.41 -11.04 -0.06
CA GLN A 72 0.68 -11.92 0.35
C GLN A 72 1.24 -12.62 -0.89
N LEU A 73 2.08 -11.90 -1.64
CA LEU A 73 2.67 -12.38 -2.90
C LEU A 73 4.19 -12.50 -2.77
N ALA A 74 4.74 -13.58 -3.33
CA ALA A 74 6.18 -13.86 -3.29
C ALA A 74 6.98 -12.98 -4.25
N SER A 75 6.37 -12.56 -5.37
CA SER A 75 7.00 -11.74 -6.39
C SER A 75 6.71 -10.26 -6.17
N MET A 76 7.76 -9.44 -6.04
CA MET A 76 7.62 -7.99 -5.81
C MET A 76 6.90 -7.27 -6.96
N GLY A 77 7.20 -7.65 -8.21
CA GLY A 77 6.58 -7.01 -9.38
C GLY A 77 5.08 -7.27 -9.43
N GLU A 78 4.65 -8.51 -9.18
CA GLU A 78 3.23 -8.86 -9.12
C GLU A 78 2.53 -8.19 -7.93
N LEU A 79 3.21 -8.14 -6.78
CA LEU A 79 2.70 -7.45 -5.60
C LEU A 79 2.44 -5.96 -5.87
N ALA A 80 3.42 -5.27 -6.46
CA ALA A 80 3.28 -3.87 -6.83
C ALA A 80 2.13 -3.66 -7.84
N GLU A 81 2.05 -4.50 -8.88
CA GLU A 81 1.00 -4.40 -9.89
C GLU A 81 -0.41 -4.63 -9.32
N GLN A 82 -0.58 -5.63 -8.46
CA GLN A 82 -1.87 -5.92 -7.83
C GLN A 82 -2.30 -4.80 -6.87
N ILE A 83 -1.38 -4.27 -6.06
CA ILE A 83 -1.63 -3.12 -5.19
C ILE A 83 -2.03 -1.91 -6.03
N GLU A 84 -1.32 -1.63 -7.12
CA GLU A 84 -1.63 -0.53 -8.02
C GLU A 84 -3.05 -0.67 -8.59
N LYS A 85 -3.37 -1.81 -9.19
CA LYS A 85 -4.70 -2.07 -9.77
C LYS A 85 -5.80 -1.91 -8.72
N TYR A 86 -5.60 -2.44 -7.52
CA TYR A 86 -6.56 -2.32 -6.43
C TYR A 86 -6.81 -0.85 -6.06
N VAL A 87 -5.75 -0.06 -5.89
CA VAL A 87 -5.88 1.35 -5.56
C VAL A 87 -6.49 2.14 -6.72
N GLN A 88 -6.08 1.87 -7.97
CA GLN A 88 -6.65 2.49 -9.17
C GLN A 88 -8.15 2.23 -9.29
N LEU A 89 -8.61 1.01 -9.01
CA LEU A 89 -10.02 0.66 -9.05
C LEU A 89 -10.82 1.35 -7.94
N ALA A 90 -10.23 1.50 -6.75
CA ALA A 90 -10.90 2.10 -5.61
C ALA A 90 -10.92 3.64 -5.64
N VAL A 91 -9.83 4.26 -6.12
CA VAL A 91 -9.66 5.72 -6.22
C VAL A 91 -10.15 6.27 -7.56
N GLY A 92 -10.15 5.43 -8.61
CA GLY A 92 -10.48 5.83 -9.98
C GLY A 92 -9.37 6.60 -10.70
N ALA A 93 -8.14 6.62 -10.18
CA ALA A 93 -7.02 7.40 -10.71
C ALA A 93 -5.70 6.60 -10.71
N ASN A 94 -4.81 6.92 -11.64
CA ASN A 94 -3.52 6.24 -11.80
C ASN A 94 -2.47 6.74 -10.81
N LEU A 95 -1.92 5.84 -9.99
CA LEU A 95 -0.86 6.15 -9.01
C LEU A 95 0.49 6.50 -9.64
N ARG A 96 0.77 6.06 -10.87
CA ARG A 96 2.05 6.28 -11.59
C ARG A 96 2.10 7.57 -12.40
N GLU A 97 1.01 8.31 -12.52
CA GLU A 97 0.98 9.55 -13.29
C GLU A 97 1.52 10.72 -12.47
N ASN A 98 2.86 10.85 -12.45
CA ASN A 98 3.59 12.12 -12.47
C ASN A 98 5.08 11.85 -12.70
N ILE A 99 5.41 11.45 -13.92
CA ILE A 99 6.75 11.61 -14.47
C ILE A 99 6.57 12.47 -15.72
N GLU A 100 6.64 13.80 -15.53
CA GLU A 100 6.93 14.75 -16.62
C GLU A 100 8.41 14.68 -16.98
#